data_AF-A0A519PBI6-F1
#
_entry.id   AF-A0A519PBI6-F1
#
_cell.length_a   1.000
_cell.length_b   1.000
_cell.length_c   1.000
_cell.angle_alpha   90.00
_cell.angle_beta   90.00
_cell.angle_gamma   90.00
#
_symmetry.space_group_name_H-M   'P 1'
#
loop_
_entity.id
_entity.type
_entity.pdbx_description
1 polymer ?
#
loop_
_entity_poly.entity_id
_entity_poly.type
_entity_poly.pdbx_seq_one_letter_code
_entity_poly.pdbx_strand_id
1 'polypeptide(L)' 'FEPEEFSAHHDELSLTQWNTVATARSGFATSLPGVFAAGDAVRGASLVVWAVRDGQDAAAEIDRYLRTRTEEVAA' A
#
# COMPACT_ATOMS: atom_id res chain seq x y z
N PHE A 1 13.13 -3.35 20.68
CA PHE A 1 11.83 -3.33 19.99
C PHE A 1 11.90 -4.49 19.01
N GLU A 2 11.23 -5.60 19.30
CA GLU A 2 11.13 -6.67 18.31
C GLU A 2 10.03 -6.27 17.32
N PRO A 3 10.29 -6.35 16.01
CA PRO A 3 9.27 -6.04 15.02
C PRO A 3 8.15 -7.08 15.12
N GLU A 4 6.91 -6.60 15.26
CA GLU A 4 5.71 -7.45 15.23
C GLU A 4 5.56 -8.11 13.85
N GLU A 5 5.10 -9.37 13.81
CA GLU A 5 4.80 -10.03 12.54
C GLU A 5 3.44 -9.57 12.02
N PHE A 6 3.42 -8.89 10.87
CA PHE A 6 2.19 -8.43 10.22
C PHE A 6 1.21 -9.58 9.91
N SER A 7 1.72 -10.77 9.67
CA SER A 7 0.95 -12.00 9.43
C SER A 7 0.04 -12.38 10.60
N ALA A 8 0.35 -11.95 11.82
CA ALA A 8 -0.41 -12.32 13.02
C ALA A 8 -1.78 -11.63 13.13
N HIS A 9 -2.04 -10.60 12.31
CA HIS A 9 -3.19 -9.70 12.51
C HIS A 9 -4.17 -9.60 11.35
N HIS A 10 -3.79 -10.00 10.12
CA HIS A 10 -4.64 -9.85 8.94
C HIS A 10 -4.47 -10.99 7.92
N ASP A 11 -5.29 -12.04 8.04
CA ASP A 11 -5.29 -13.19 7.11
C ASP A 11 -5.55 -12.80 5.64
N GLU A 12 -6.22 -11.68 5.41
CA GLU A 12 -6.59 -11.20 4.08
C GLU A 12 -5.53 -10.26 3.45
N LEU A 13 -4.55 -9.81 4.24
CA LEU A 13 -3.48 -8.95 3.75
C LEU A 13 -2.33 -9.80 3.21
N SER A 14 -2.09 -9.70 1.90
CA SER A 14 -0.99 -10.42 1.27
C SER A 14 0.35 -9.78 1.61
N LEU A 15 1.30 -10.62 2.00
CA LEU A 15 2.68 -10.22 2.28
C LEU A 15 3.64 -10.82 1.25
N THR A 16 4.79 -10.18 1.08
CA THR A 16 5.89 -10.72 0.30
C THR A 16 6.66 -11.78 1.10
N GLN A 17 7.57 -12.51 0.45
CA GLN A 17 8.47 -13.44 1.15
C GLN A 17 9.41 -12.75 2.18
N TRP A 18 9.49 -11.41 2.17
CA TRP A 18 10.31 -10.62 3.08
C TRP A 18 9.50 -9.98 4.22
N ASN A 19 8.26 -10.44 4.44
CA ASN A 19 7.36 -9.90 5.46
C ASN A 19 7.04 -8.40 5.28
N THR A 20 7.10 -7.91 4.03
CA THR A 20 6.61 -6.57 3.64
C THR A 20 5.22 -6.68 3.02
N VAL A 21 4.47 -5.59 3.01
CA VAL A 21 3.12 -5.57 2.41
C VAL A 21 3.23 -5.76 0.90
N ALA A 22 2.50 -6.74 0.35
CA ALA A 22 2.43 -6.94 -1.09
C ALA A 22 1.48 -5.91 -1.72
N THR A 23 1.96 -5.25 -2.79
CA THR A 23 1.17 -4.30 -3.58
C THR A 23 1.08 -4.73 -5.04
N ALA A 24 0.20 -4.08 -5.80
CA ALA A 24 0.10 -4.26 -7.24
C ALA A 24 1.45 -4.00 -7.94
N ARG A 25 1.74 -4.75 -9.01
CA ARG A 25 3.05 -4.70 -9.72
C ARG A 25 3.46 -3.31 -10.22
N SER A 26 2.49 -2.43 -10.47
CA SER A 26 2.70 -1.08 -10.97
C SER A 26 2.00 -0.02 -10.12
N GLY A 27 1.71 -0.31 -8.85
CA GLY A 27 0.95 0.58 -7.98
C GLY A 27 1.11 0.27 -6.50
N PHE A 28 0.28 0.93 -5.71
CA PHE A 28 0.34 0.92 -4.25
C PHE A 28 -0.87 0.23 -3.61
N ALA A 29 -1.86 -0.18 -4.41
CA ALA A 29 -3.00 -0.97 -3.95
C ALA A 29 -2.55 -2.32 -3.35
N THR A 30 -3.08 -2.64 -2.17
CA THR A 30 -2.86 -3.93 -1.49
C THR A 30 -3.89 -4.97 -1.94
N SER A 31 -3.86 -6.17 -1.36
CA SER A 31 -4.93 -7.17 -1.55
C SER A 31 -6.29 -6.73 -1.00
N LEU A 32 -6.30 -5.76 -0.08
CA LEU A 32 -7.52 -5.24 0.52
C LEU A 32 -8.10 -4.08 -0.32
N PRO A 33 -9.38 -4.14 -0.72
CA PRO A 33 -9.99 -3.09 -1.52
C PRO A 33 -9.97 -1.72 -0.83
N GLY A 34 -9.41 -0.71 -1.51
CA GLY A 34 -9.32 0.66 -0.99
C GLY A 34 -8.22 0.89 0.04
N VAL A 35 -7.36 -0.11 0.31
CA VAL A 35 -6.19 0.01 1.18
C VAL A 35 -4.92 0.05 0.33
N PHE A 36 -4.05 1.00 0.62
CA PHE A 36 -2.81 1.25 -0.11
C PHE A 36 -1.63 1.26 0.86
N ALA A 37 -0.46 0.83 0.39
CA ALA A 37 0.78 0.81 1.17
C ALA A 37 1.94 1.37 0.35
N ALA A 38 2.89 2.03 1.00
CA ALA A 38 4.03 2.70 0.36
C ALA A 38 5.25 2.78 1.30
N GLY A 39 6.41 3.12 0.74
CA GLY A 39 7.65 3.32 1.50
C GLY A 39 8.24 2.01 2.03
N ASP A 40 8.92 2.10 3.17
CA ASP A 40 9.70 0.98 3.75
C ASP A 40 8.83 -0.23 4.13
N ALA A 41 7.53 -0.02 4.39
CA ALA A 41 6.59 -1.11 4.64
C ALA A 41 6.35 -2.02 3.42
N VAL A 42 6.67 -1.53 2.21
CA VAL A 42 6.54 -2.27 0.94
C VAL A 42 7.91 -2.68 0.41
N ARG A 43 8.85 -1.71 0.35
CA ARG A 43 10.20 -1.92 -0.21
C ARG A 43 11.20 -2.58 0.75
N GLY A 44 10.97 -2.50 2.06
CA GLY A 44 12.00 -2.71 3.07
C GLY A 44 12.82 -1.44 3.34
N ALA A 45 13.75 -1.51 4.30
CA ALA A 45 14.50 -0.35 4.78
C ALA A 45 15.22 0.41 3.65
N SER A 46 14.93 1.72 3.52
CA SER A 46 15.44 2.55 2.43
C SER A 46 15.77 3.98 2.88
N LEU A 47 16.04 4.87 1.93
CA LEU A 47 16.24 6.30 2.18
C LEU A 47 14.90 7.01 2.32
N VAL A 48 14.85 8.01 3.22
CA VAL A 48 13.65 8.85 3.44
C VAL A 48 13.11 9.47 2.16
N VAL A 49 13.99 9.88 1.23
CA VAL A 49 13.57 10.47 -0.05
C VAL A 49 12.74 9.50 -0.91
N TRP A 50 13.01 8.20 -0.83
CA TRP A 50 12.22 7.19 -1.53
C TRP A 50 10.85 7.01 -0.89
N ALA A 51 10.78 6.97 0.44
CA ALA A 51 9.50 6.92 1.14
C ALA A 51 8.62 8.15 0.82
N VAL A 52 9.22 9.35 0.71
CA VAL A 52 8.50 10.57 0.29
C VAL A 52 7.98 10.43 -1.14
N ARG A 53 8.80 9.95 -2.07
CA ARG A 53 8.37 9.78 -3.46
C ARG A 53 7.24 8.75 -3.58
N ASP A 54 7.39 7.60 -2.94
CA ASP A 54 6.37 6.54 -2.92
C ASP A 54 5.06 7.06 -2.31
N GLY A 55 5.14 7.87 -1.25
CA GLY A 55 3.97 8.50 -0.65
C GLY A 55 3.24 9.45 -1.61
N GLN A 56 3.97 10.23 -2.42
CA GLN A 56 3.37 11.11 -3.43
C GLN A 56 2.68 10.31 -4.54
N ASP A 57 3.33 9.26 -5.04
CA ASP A 57 2.77 8.42 -6.10
C ASP A 57 1.55 7.63 -5.59
N ALA A 58 1.59 7.12 -4.35
CA ALA A 58 0.46 6.49 -3.68
C ALA A 58 -0.72 7.44 -3.48
N ALA A 59 -0.47 8.70 -3.07
CA ALA A 59 -1.51 9.70 -2.91
C ALA A 59 -2.24 10.00 -4.24
N ALA A 60 -1.50 10.05 -5.35
CA ALA A 60 -2.09 10.23 -6.69
C ALA A 60 -2.93 9.02 -7.13
N GLU A 61 -2.56 7.80 -6.72
CA GLU A 61 -3.36 6.59 -6.97
C GLU A 61 -4.63 6.56 -6.12
N ILE A 62 -4.53 6.93 -4.84
CA ILE A 62 -5.68 7.03 -3.92
C ILE A 62 -6.69 8.06 -4.42
N ASP A 63 -6.24 9.24 -4.85
CA ASP A 63 -7.13 10.27 -5.41
C ASP A 63 -7.88 9.75 -6.64
N ARG A 64 -7.19 9.06 -7.55
CA ARG A 64 -7.83 8.43 -8.72
C ARG A 64 -8.88 7.39 -8.32
N TYR A 65 -8.53 6.52 -7.38
CA TYR A 65 -9.43 5.49 -6.86
C TYR A 65 -10.71 6.10 -6.26
N LEU A 66 -10.57 7.14 -5.44
CA LEU A 66 -11.71 7.82 -4.80
C LEU A 66 -12.60 8.53 -5.82
N ARG A 67 -12.02 9.16 -6.86
CA ARG A 67 -12.79 9.81 -7.93
C ARG A 67 -13.63 8.82 -8.71
N THR A 68 -13.03 7.72 -9.18
CA THR A 68 -13.76 6.66 -9.89
C THR A 68 -14.89 6.10 -9.04
N ARG A 69 -14.64 5.83 -7.74
CA ARG A 69 -15.67 5.35 -6.83
C ARG A 69 -16.81 6.35 -6.62
N THR A 70 -16.50 7.65 -6.61
CA THR A 70 -17.52 8.71 -6.46
C THR A 70 -18.39 8.79 -7.72
N GLU A 71 -17.78 8.68 -8.90
CA GLU A 71 -18.49 8.65 -10.19
C GLU A 71 -19.40 7.41 -10.30
N GLU A 72 -18.93 6.24 -9.87
CA GLU A 72 -19.73 5.00 -9.82
C GLU A 72 -20.95 5.11 -8.90
N VAL A 73 -20.83 5.80 -7.76
CA VAL A 73 -21.94 6.00 -6.81
C VAL A 73 -22.93 7.05 -7.32
N ALA A 74 -22.47 8.00 -8.14
CA ALA A 74 -23.31 9.06 -8.69
C ALA A 74 -24.09 8.64 -9.95
N ALA A 75 -23.67 7.54 -10.61
CA ALA A 75 -24.32 6.95 -11.77
C ALA A 75 -25.48 6.02 -11.39
#